data_AF-A0A4R8T5R2-F1
#
_entry.id   AF-A0A4R8T5R2-F1
#
_cell.length_a   1.000
_cell.length_b   1.000
_cell.length_c   1.000
_cell.angle_alpha   90.00
_cell.angle_beta   90.00
_cell.angle_gamma   90.00
#
_symmetry.space_group_name_H-M   'P 1'
#
loop_
_entity.id
_entity.type
_entity.pdbx_description
1 polymer ?
#
loop_
_entity_poly.entity_id
_entity_poly.type
_entity_poly.pdbx_seq_one_letter_code
_entity_poly.pdbx_strand_id
1 'polypeptide(L)'
;MSSGSFIAVQNLVPPAQIPIAMAIVIFMQNMGGAIFLVAANAIFSNTLRKQLEERSGLIGPPPQVIIDAGASSIRNLVSGDQLAAVLKAFSNSVDTVMYLGIGVSIAAFAFGWGLGWKDIRVEKKLRAIKASDDKDGKSVGGDK
;
A
#
# COMPACT_ATOMS: atom_id res chain seq x y z
N MET A 1 -9.11 9.82 -4.59
CA MET A 1 -8.32 8.92 -5.44
C MET A 1 -7.85 9.74 -6.63
N SER A 2 -6.62 10.27 -6.59
CA SER A 2 -6.14 11.20 -7.62
C SER A 2 -5.97 10.45 -8.93
N SER A 3 -6.74 10.83 -9.94
CA SER A 3 -6.78 10.21 -11.27
C SER A 3 -5.41 10.19 -11.97
N GLY A 4 -4.42 10.93 -11.48
CA GLY A 4 -3.11 11.12 -12.11
C GLY A 4 -2.26 9.85 -12.25
N SER A 5 -2.27 8.93 -11.28
CA SER A 5 -1.43 7.72 -11.34
C SER A 5 -1.90 6.73 -12.42
N PHE A 6 -3.21 6.54 -12.55
CA PHE A 6 -3.77 5.73 -13.63
C PHE A 6 -3.59 6.39 -14.99
N ILE A 7 -3.75 7.71 -15.08
CA ILE A 7 -3.46 8.46 -16.32
C ILE A 7 -1.98 8.29 -16.73
N ALA A 8 -1.04 8.28 -15.80
CA ALA A 8 0.37 8.06 -16.11
C ALA A 8 0.63 6.68 -16.72
N VAL A 9 0.08 5.62 -16.14
CA VAL A 9 0.19 4.25 -16.68
C VAL A 9 -0.45 4.12 -18.05
N GLN A 10 -1.64 4.71 -18.22
CA GLN A 10 -2.38 4.70 -19.49
C GLN A 10 -1.62 5.40 -20.62
N ASN A 11 -0.85 6.45 -20.32
CA ASN A 11 -0.09 7.19 -21.33
C ASN A 11 1.23 6.48 -21.74
N LEU A 12 1.73 5.55 -20.95
CA LEU A 12 2.96 4.79 -21.23
C LEU A 12 2.73 3.60 -22.17
N VAL A 13 1.46 3.25 -22.44
CA VAL A 13 1.07 2.01 -23.10
C VAL A 13 0.12 2.32 -24.28
N PRO A 14 0.19 1.59 -25.42
CA PRO A 14 -0.76 1.77 -26.51
C PRO A 14 -2.21 1.53 -26.06
N PRO A 15 -3.23 2.20 -26.66
CA PRO A 15 -4.62 2.12 -26.22
C PRO A 15 -5.17 0.69 -26.07
N ALA A 16 -4.79 -0.21 -26.97
CA ALA A 16 -5.21 -1.62 -26.95
C ALA A 16 -4.65 -2.42 -25.75
N GLN A 17 -3.56 -1.98 -25.14
CA GLN A 17 -2.88 -2.66 -24.02
C GLN A 17 -3.18 -2.02 -22.65
N ILE A 18 -3.92 -0.91 -22.62
CA ILE A 18 -4.33 -0.23 -21.37
C ILE A 18 -5.03 -1.19 -20.38
N PRO A 19 -6.02 -2.02 -20.79
CA PRO A 19 -6.69 -2.91 -19.85
C PRO A 19 -5.74 -3.91 -19.19
N ILE A 20 -4.76 -4.42 -19.95
CA ILE A 20 -3.75 -5.37 -19.47
C ILE A 20 -2.84 -4.69 -18.44
N ALA A 21 -2.33 -3.49 -18.75
CA ALA A 21 -1.49 -2.73 -17.82
C ALA A 21 -2.22 -2.40 -16.52
N MET A 22 -3.49 -2.00 -16.62
CA MET A 22 -4.33 -1.71 -15.46
C MET A 22 -4.60 -2.95 -14.61
N ALA A 23 -4.85 -4.11 -15.24
CA ALA A 23 -5.04 -5.37 -14.54
C ALA A 23 -3.80 -5.74 -13.71
N ILE A 24 -2.59 -5.56 -14.27
CA ILE A 24 -1.33 -5.80 -13.56
C ILE A 24 -1.20 -4.86 -12.35
N VAL A 25 -1.48 -3.56 -12.52
CA VAL A 25 -1.41 -2.57 -11.43
C VAL A 25 -2.38 -2.93 -10.30
N ILE A 26 -3.63 -3.25 -10.64
CA ILE A 26 -4.66 -3.62 -9.66
C ILE A 26 -4.29 -4.93 -8.96
N PHE A 27 -3.79 -5.91 -9.70
CA PHE A 27 -3.32 -7.17 -9.13
C PHE A 27 -2.19 -6.94 -8.12
N MET A 28 -1.19 -6.15 -8.49
CA MET A 28 -0.07 -5.81 -7.59
C MET A 28 -0.52 -5.00 -6.37
N GLN A 29 -1.51 -4.10 -6.53
CA GLN A 29 -2.10 -3.36 -5.41
C GLN A 29 -2.81 -4.30 -4.42
N ASN A 30 -3.62 -5.23 -4.91
CA ASN A 30 -4.33 -6.18 -4.06
C ASN A 30 -3.37 -7.16 -3.39
N MET A 31 -2.41 -7.70 -4.14
CA MET A 31 -1.40 -8.62 -3.62
C MET A 31 -0.53 -7.96 -2.56
N GLY A 32 -0.04 -6.74 -2.83
CA GLY A 32 0.74 -5.96 -1.86
C GLY A 32 -0.06 -5.70 -0.58
N GLY A 33 -1.30 -5.23 -0.71
CA GLY A 33 -2.17 -4.99 0.44
C GLY A 33 -2.39 -6.25 1.29
N ALA A 34 -2.65 -7.40 0.66
CA ALA A 34 -2.86 -8.66 1.36
C ALA A 34 -1.59 -9.15 2.09
N ILE A 35 -0.43 -9.12 1.43
CA ILE A 35 0.84 -9.56 2.01
C ILE A 35 1.20 -8.70 3.23
N PHE A 36 1.12 -7.38 3.09
CA PHE A 36 1.46 -6.47 4.19
C PHE A 36 0.44 -6.55 5.34
N LEU A 37 -0.83 -6.81 5.05
CA LEU A 37 -1.84 -7.03 6.09
C LEU A 37 -1.53 -8.27 6.92
N VAL A 38 -1.16 -9.38 6.28
CA VAL A 38 -0.76 -10.61 6.99
C VAL A 38 0.50 -10.37 7.81
N ALA A 39 1.50 -9.69 7.25
CA ALA A 39 2.73 -9.34 7.97
C ALA A 39 2.45 -8.42 9.19
N ALA A 40 1.62 -7.39 9.02
CA ALA A 40 1.20 -6.49 10.08
C ALA A 40 0.49 -7.25 11.21
N ASN A 41 -0.44 -8.15 10.88
CA ASN A 41 -1.12 -8.99 11.85
C ASN A 41 -0.14 -9.91 12.60
N ALA A 42 0.79 -10.56 11.91
CA ALA A 42 1.79 -11.42 12.54
C ALA A 42 2.70 -10.63 13.51
N ILE A 43 3.15 -9.44 13.10
CA ILE A 43 3.95 -8.55 13.94
C ILE A 43 3.15 -8.08 15.16
N PHE A 44 1.89 -7.67 14.95
CA PHE A 44 1.00 -7.25 16.02
C PHE A 44 0.81 -8.37 17.05
N SER A 45 0.42 -9.58 16.61
CA SER A 45 0.16 -10.71 17.50
C SER A 45 1.40 -11.12 18.30
N ASN A 46 2.56 -11.17 17.65
CA ASN A 46 3.82 -11.50 18.34
C ASN A 46 4.24 -10.40 19.33
N THR A 47 4.10 -9.13 18.94
CA THR A 47 4.45 -7.99 19.80
C THR A 47 3.51 -7.89 20.99
N LEU A 48 2.21 -8.08 20.76
CA LEU A 48 1.21 -8.07 21.82
C LEU A 48 1.46 -9.19 22.83
N ARG A 49 1.71 -10.40 22.35
CA ARG A 49 2.07 -11.54 23.21
C ARG A 49 3.29 -11.21 24.07
N LYS A 50 4.36 -10.67 23.47
CA LYS A 50 5.57 -10.27 24.18
C LYS A 50 5.32 -9.17 25.22
N GLN A 51 4.58 -8.12 24.87
CA GLN A 51 4.24 -7.02 25.77
C GLN A 51 3.37 -7.47 26.95
N LEU A 52 2.47 -8.43 26.73
CA LEU A 52 1.65 -9.02 27.79
C LEU A 52 2.48 -9.98 28.67
N GLU A 53 3.42 -10.74 28.11
CA GLU A 53 4.34 -11.57 28.89
C GLU A 53 5.25 -10.71 29.80
N GLU A 54 5.81 -9.63 29.28
CA GLU A 54 6.65 -8.68 30.04
C GLU A 54 5.88 -7.99 31.17
N ARG A 55 4.57 -7.81 31.00
CA ARG A 55 3.70 -7.15 31.99
C ARG A 55 2.93 -8.14 32.84
N SER A 56 3.14 -9.46 32.67
CA SER A 56 2.35 -10.54 33.28
C SER A 56 2.11 -10.39 34.79
N GLY A 57 3.10 -9.88 35.53
CA GLY A 57 2.98 -9.61 36.96
C GLY A 57 1.98 -8.50 37.35
N LEU A 58 1.55 -7.67 36.40
CA LEU A 58 0.62 -6.55 36.60
C LEU A 58 -0.80 -6.83 36.08
N ILE A 59 -1.01 -7.89 35.31
CA ILE A 59 -2.23 -8.05 34.49
C ILE A 59 -3.23 -9.05 35.06
N GLY A 60 -2.84 -9.87 36.05
CA GLY A 60 -3.70 -10.90 36.65
C GLY A 60 -3.87 -12.12 35.74
N PRO A 61 -4.83 -12.13 34.79
CA PRO A 61 -5.00 -13.18 33.79
C PRO A 61 -3.77 -13.51 32.91
N PRO A 62 -3.68 -14.76 32.40
CA PRO A 62 -2.67 -15.16 31.44
C PRO A 62 -2.77 -14.35 30.13
N PRO A 63 -1.63 -14.01 29.48
CA PRO A 63 -1.60 -13.30 28.20
C PRO A 63 -2.50 -13.91 27.11
N GLN A 64 -2.58 -15.25 27.07
CA GLN A 64 -3.37 -15.98 26.09
C GLN A 64 -4.87 -15.64 26.17
N VAL A 65 -5.41 -15.53 27.39
CA VAL A 65 -6.83 -15.21 27.61
C VAL A 65 -7.15 -13.80 27.12
N ILE A 66 -6.22 -12.87 27.30
CA ILE A 66 -6.37 -11.47 26.86
C ILE A 66 -6.35 -11.38 25.33
N ILE A 67 -5.50 -12.18 24.67
CA ILE A 67 -5.41 -12.25 23.21
C ILE A 67 -6.69 -12.86 22.63
N ASP A 68 -7.16 -13.98 23.20
CA ASP A 68 -8.35 -14.70 22.70
C ASP A 68 -9.65 -13.92 22.93
N ALA A 69 -9.73 -13.19 24.04
CA ALA A 69 -10.89 -12.34 24.34
C ALA A 69 -10.98 -11.11 23.44
N GLY A 70 -9.84 -10.62 22.92
CA GLY A 70 -9.74 -9.46 22.06
C GLY A 70 -10.06 -8.13 22.75
N ALA A 71 -9.70 -7.02 22.10
CA ALA A 71 -9.75 -5.66 22.68
C ALA A 71 -11.11 -5.26 23.27
N SER A 72 -12.20 -5.76 22.69
CA SER A 72 -13.57 -5.43 23.10
C SER A 72 -13.97 -6.04 24.45
N SER A 73 -13.45 -7.22 24.79
CA SER A 73 -13.86 -7.97 25.99
C SER A 73 -12.91 -7.79 27.17
N ILE A 74 -11.76 -7.14 26.96
CA ILE A 74 -10.73 -6.94 27.99
C ILE A 74 -11.27 -6.12 29.17
N ARG A 75 -12.17 -5.15 28.94
CA ARG A 75 -12.82 -4.38 30.01
C ARG A 75 -13.68 -5.22 30.95
N ASN A 76 -14.08 -6.42 30.53
CA ASN A 76 -14.83 -7.37 31.36
C ASN A 76 -13.89 -8.33 32.12
N LEU A 77 -12.63 -8.42 31.72
CA LEU A 77 -11.64 -9.36 32.27
C LEU A 77 -10.68 -8.70 33.26
N VAL A 78 -10.38 -7.42 33.06
CA VAL A 78 -9.44 -6.66 33.90
C VAL A 78 -9.98 -5.27 34.19
N SER A 79 -9.71 -4.77 35.39
CA SER A 79 -10.19 -3.47 35.89
C SER A 79 -9.05 -2.68 36.55
N GLY A 80 -9.23 -1.35 36.64
CA GLY A 80 -8.25 -0.45 37.25
C GLY A 80 -6.89 -0.45 36.55
N ASP A 81 -5.82 -0.60 37.32
CA ASP A 81 -4.44 -0.53 36.84
C ASP A 81 -4.07 -1.67 35.87
N GLN A 82 -4.72 -2.83 36.00
CA GLN A 82 -4.51 -3.96 35.09
C GLN A 82 -5.00 -3.63 33.67
N LEU A 83 -6.16 -2.96 33.57
CA LEU A 83 -6.70 -2.51 32.30
C LEU A 83 -5.78 -1.49 31.63
N ALA A 84 -5.21 -0.55 32.40
CA ALA A 84 -4.25 0.41 31.90
C ALA A 84 -2.98 -0.28 31.36
N ALA A 85 -2.49 -1.33 32.05
CA ALA A 85 -1.35 -2.11 31.62
C ALA A 85 -1.61 -2.86 30.29
N VAL A 86 -2.78 -3.48 30.14
CA VAL A 86 -3.19 -4.13 28.88
C VAL A 86 -3.30 -3.12 27.76
N LEU A 87 -3.98 -1.99 27.99
CA LEU A 87 -4.19 -0.98 26.97
C LEU A 87 -2.87 -0.38 26.48
N LYS A 88 -1.90 -0.23 27.39
CA LYS A 88 -0.54 0.19 27.06
C LYS A 88 0.20 -0.87 26.22
N ALA A 89 0.05 -2.16 26.53
CA ALA A 89 0.59 -3.25 25.72
C ALA A 89 0.02 -3.26 24.29
N PHE A 90 -1.30 -3.08 24.15
CA PHE A 90 -1.97 -2.95 22.86
C PHE A 90 -1.44 -1.76 22.06
N SER A 91 -1.38 -0.58 22.68
CA SER A 91 -0.92 0.65 22.03
C SER A 91 0.52 0.51 21.52
N ASN A 92 1.43 0.02 22.36
CA ASN A 92 2.83 -0.25 21.96
C ASN A 92 2.93 -1.25 20.80
N SER A 93 2.04 -2.24 20.76
CA SER A 93 2.01 -3.23 19.67
C SER A 93 1.54 -2.60 18.35
N VAL A 94 0.56 -1.70 18.40
CA VAL A 94 0.14 -0.91 17.23
C VAL A 94 1.25 0.03 16.76
N ASP A 95 1.96 0.69 17.68
CA ASP A 95 3.09 1.55 17.33
C ASP A 95 4.18 0.75 16.57
N THR A 96 4.43 -0.49 17.01
CA THR A 96 5.37 -1.40 16.35
C THR A 96 4.95 -1.72 14.91
N VAL A 97 3.66 -1.92 14.67
CA VAL A 97 3.10 -2.10 13.31
C VAL A 97 3.22 -0.81 12.49
N MET A 98 3.08 0.37 13.11
CA MET A 98 3.28 1.62 12.38
C MET A 98 4.71 1.82 11.90
N TYR A 99 5.72 1.34 12.63
CA TYR A 99 7.10 1.34 12.13
C TYR A 99 7.27 0.48 10.86
N LEU A 100 6.55 -0.63 10.74
CA LEU A 100 6.50 -1.39 9.48
C LEU A 100 5.93 -0.53 8.35
N GLY A 101 4.81 0.17 8.61
CA GLY A 101 4.20 1.06 7.62
C GLY A 101 5.14 2.19 7.17
N ILE A 102 5.91 2.76 8.10
CA ILE A 102 6.95 3.76 7.80
C ILE A 102 8.02 3.14 6.89
N GLY A 103 8.51 1.94 7.23
CA GLY A 103 9.51 1.23 6.43
C GLY A 103 9.05 0.97 4.99
N VAL A 104 7.80 0.52 4.82
CA VAL A 104 7.19 0.30 3.50
C VAL A 104 7.05 1.61 2.72
N SER A 105 6.69 2.70 3.40
CA SER A 105 6.55 4.03 2.80
C SER A 105 7.89 4.57 2.28
N ILE A 106 8.96 4.40 3.06
CA ILE A 106 10.31 4.78 2.65
C ILE A 106 10.77 3.94 1.46
N ALA A 107 10.53 2.63 1.49
CA ALA A 107 10.86 1.75 0.37
C ALA A 107 10.09 2.16 -0.89
N ALA A 108 8.78 2.41 -0.79
CA ALA A 108 7.96 2.87 -1.90
C ALA A 108 8.44 4.21 -2.48
N PHE A 109 8.88 5.13 -1.62
CA PHE A 109 9.47 6.40 -2.06
C PHE A 109 10.76 6.19 -2.85
N ALA A 110 11.65 5.30 -2.38
CA ALA A 110 12.88 4.96 -3.10
C ALA A 110 12.60 4.31 -4.47
N PHE A 111 11.60 3.42 -4.55
CA PHE A 111 11.15 2.82 -5.82
C PHE A 111 10.60 3.86 -6.80
N GLY A 112 10.09 4.99 -6.30
CA GLY A 112 9.65 6.12 -7.13
C GLY A 112 10.72 6.60 -8.12
N TRP A 113 11.99 6.55 -7.73
CA TRP A 113 13.10 6.95 -8.60
C TRP A 113 13.34 5.96 -9.77
N GLY A 114 13.00 4.69 -9.57
CA GLY A 114 13.16 3.61 -10.55
C GLY A 114 12.06 3.54 -11.59
N LEU A 115 10.94 4.25 -11.40
CA LEU A 115 9.81 4.25 -12.34
C LEU A 115 10.08 5.05 -13.63
N GLY A 116 11.24 5.71 -13.72
CA GLY A 116 11.71 6.40 -14.92
C GLY A 116 11.05 7.77 -15.14
N TRP A 117 11.87 8.74 -15.53
CA TRP A 117 11.44 10.12 -15.77
C TRP A 117 11.05 10.30 -17.24
N LYS A 118 10.01 9.58 -17.70
CA LYS A 118 9.49 9.76 -19.06
C LYS A 118 8.51 10.93 -19.11
N ASP A 119 8.89 12.02 -19.78
CA ASP A 119 8.00 13.18 -19.97
C ASP A 119 6.92 12.87 -21.01
N ILE A 120 5.69 12.73 -20.52
CA ILE A 120 4.48 12.41 -21.29
C ILE A 120 4.19 13.50 -22.34
N ARG A 121 4.67 14.73 -22.16
CA ARG A 121 4.43 15.85 -23.09
C ARG A 121 5.22 15.71 -24.39
N VAL A 122 6.36 15.02 -24.36
CA VAL A 122 7.24 14.83 -25.52
C VAL A 122 6.66 13.80 -26.49
N GLU A 123 6.14 12.69 -25.96
CA GLU A 123 5.47 11.63 -26.73
C GLU A 123 4.22 12.16 -27.47
N LYS A 124 3.43 13.01 -26.81
CA LYS A 124 2.23 13.64 -27.40
C LYS A 124 2.58 14.58 -28.56
N LYS A 125 3.66 15.35 -28.45
CA LYS A 125 4.18 16.21 -29.53
C LYS A 125 4.69 15.38 -30.72
N LEU A 126 5.45 14.31 -30.47
CA LEU A 126 5.95 13.40 -31.52
C LEU A 126 4.83 12.70 -32.30
N ARG A 127 3.76 12.27 -31.61
CA ARG A 127 2.58 11.69 -32.26
C ARG A 127 1.81 12.72 -33.08
N ALA A 128 1.72 13.97 -32.62
CA ALA A 128 1.07 15.04 -33.37
C ALA A 128 1.82 15.39 -34.66
N ILE A 129 3.17 15.43 -34.61
CA ILE A 129 4.03 15.70 -35.78
C ILE A 129 3.93 14.56 -36.82
N LYS A 130 3.96 13.28 -36.38
CA LYS A 130 3.77 12.14 -37.29
C LYS A 130 2.38 12.11 -37.93
N ALA A 131 1.35 12.55 -37.21
CA ALA A 131 -0.01 12.60 -37.72
C ALA A 131 -0.23 13.77 -38.72
N SER A 132 0.54 14.86 -38.63
CA SER A 132 0.55 15.91 -39.65
C SER A 132 1.32 15.48 -40.90
N ASP A 133 2.47 14.82 -40.75
CA ASP A 133 3.25 14.31 -41.89
C ASP A 133 2.48 13.24 -42.70
N ASP A 134 1.71 12.35 -42.05
CA ASP A 134 0.89 11.35 -42.76
C ASP A 134 -0.28 11.99 -43.54
N LYS A 135 -0.77 13.16 -43.10
CA LYS A 135 -1.82 13.90 -43.80
C LYS A 135 -1.29 14.67 -44.98
N ASP A 136 -0.13 15.32 -44.85
CA ASP A 136 0.50 16.04 -45.96
C ASP A 136 1.03 15.07 -47.04
N GLY A 137 1.55 13.90 -46.66
CA GLY A 137 1.98 12.86 -47.60
C GLY A 137 0.84 12.26 -48.44
N LYS A 138 -0.39 12.18 -47.90
CA LYS A 138 -1.57 11.71 -48.63
C LYS A 138 -2.19 12.78 -49.53
N SER A 139 -1.98 14.07 -49.24
CA SER A 139 -2.50 15.17 -50.08
C SER A 139 -1.75 15.34 -51.40
N VAL A 140 -0.52 14.83 -51.52
CA VAL A 140 0.32 15.02 -52.72
C VAL A 140 0.18 13.87 -53.74
N GLY A 141 -0.40 12.73 -53.35
CA GLY A 141 -0.56 11.55 -54.22
C GLY A 141 -1.88 11.46 -55.00
N GLY A 142 -2.77 12.44 -54.88
CA GLY A 142 -4.15 12.36 -55.35
C GLY A 142 -4.50 13.14 -56.61
N ASP A 143 -3.52 13.69 -57.33
CA ASP A 143 -3.76 14.49 -58.54
C ASP A 143 -2.83 14.05 -59.68
N LYS A 144 -3.16 12.91 -60.32
CA LYS A 144 -2.81 12.56 -61.70
C LYS A 144 -3.84 11.60 -62.29
#